data_AF-A0A6A3C4Z9-F1
#
_entry.id   AF-A0A6A3C4Z9-F1
#
_cell.length_a   1.000
_cell.length_b   1.000
_cell.length_c   1.000
_cell.angle_alpha   90.00
_cell.angle_beta   90.00
_cell.angle_gamma   90.00
#
_symmetry.space_group_name_H-M   'P 1'
#
loop_
_entity.id
_entity.type
_entity.pdbx_description
1 polymer ?
#
loop_
_entity_poly.entity_id
_entity_poly.type
_entity_poly.pdbx_seq_one_letter_code
_entity_poly.pdbx_strand_id
1 'polypeptide(L)'
;MGDKWDHLVCALLVSEVFFGDPEGREMIDCSRVPEKRWKGKCYVCKTRKGCAIECSESKCGLEFHVTCGLNEDLCIEYTEGKKGAVVAGFCNPHTELWKKQQQTGKFKIVARDY
;
A
#
# COMPACT_ATOMS: atom_id res chain seq x y z
N MET A 1 -18.87 -20.27 -5.71
CA MET A 1 -18.38 -19.01 -5.12
C MET A 1 -17.24 -19.38 -4.20
N GLY A 2 -16.01 -18.99 -4.52
CA GLY A 2 -14.86 -19.36 -3.72
C GLY A 2 -14.61 -18.29 -2.68
N ASP A 3 -14.61 -18.67 -1.40
CA ASP A 3 -14.28 -17.80 -0.27
C ASP A 3 -12.83 -17.35 -0.40
N LYS A 4 -12.63 -16.18 -1.01
CA LYS A 4 -11.33 -15.51 -1.04
C LYS A 4 -11.17 -14.72 0.24
N TRP A 5 -10.23 -15.16 1.06
CA TRP A 5 -9.82 -14.47 2.28
C TRP A 5 -8.65 -13.55 1.93
N ASP A 6 -8.89 -12.24 2.01
CA ASP A 6 -7.86 -11.22 1.91
C ASP A 6 -7.62 -10.61 3.29
N HIS A 7 -6.39 -10.17 3.57
CA HIS A 7 -6.11 -9.50 4.84
C HIS A 7 -6.83 -8.14 4.87
N LEU A 8 -7.57 -7.86 5.95
CA LEU A 8 -8.19 -6.55 6.22
C LEU A 8 -7.21 -5.39 6.03
N VAL A 9 -5.95 -5.61 6.39
CA VAL A 9 -4.86 -4.62 6.25
C VAL A 9 -4.49 -4.36 4.79
N CYS A 10 -4.55 -5.37 3.92
CA CYS A 10 -4.36 -5.17 2.47
C CYS A 10 -5.52 -4.37 1.87
N ALA A 11 -6.75 -4.59 2.35
CA ALA A 11 -7.92 -3.85 1.89
C ALA A 11 -7.87 -2.36 2.30
N LEU A 12 -7.30 -2.05 3.46
CA LEU A 12 -7.12 -0.67 3.92
C LEU A 12 -5.95 0.05 3.23
N LEU A 13 -4.88 -0.67 2.89
CA LEU A 13 -3.62 -0.09 2.41
C LEU A 13 -3.41 -0.23 0.89
N VAL A 14 -4.34 -0.88 0.19
CA VAL A 14 -4.48 -0.80 -1.27
C VAL A 14 -5.71 0.05 -1.55
N SER A 15 -5.49 1.31 -1.92
CA SER A 15 -6.52 2.34 -2.15
C SER A 15 -7.65 1.93 -3.10
N GLU A 16 -7.45 0.90 -3.91
CA GLU A 16 -8.37 0.40 -4.93
C GLU A 16 -9.10 -0.88 -4.52
N VAL A 17 -8.88 -1.37 -3.30
CA VAL A 17 -9.67 -2.43 -2.69
C VAL A 17 -10.83 -1.78 -1.91
N PHE A 18 -12.04 -2.22 -2.20
CA PHE A 18 -13.26 -1.70 -1.57
C PHE A 18 -13.89 -2.77 -0.70
N PHE A 19 -14.60 -2.36 0.33
CA PHE A 19 -15.50 -3.26 1.06
C PHE A 19 -16.89 -3.17 0.43
N GLY A 20 -17.48 -4.32 0.11
CA GLY A 20 -18.87 -4.43 -0.35
C GLY A 20 -19.85 -4.03 0.74
N ASP A 21 -19.49 -4.23 2.01
CA ASP A 21 -20.10 -3.59 3.17
C ASP A 21 -19.03 -2.82 3.98
N PRO A 22 -18.97 -1.48 3.87
CA PRO A 22 -18.01 -0.66 4.61
C PRO A 22 -18.21 -0.65 6.13
N GLU A 23 -19.43 -0.81 6.63
CA GLU A 23 -19.72 -0.81 8.07
C GLU A 23 -19.42 -2.18 8.68
N GLY A 24 -19.78 -3.26 7.99
CA GLY A 24 -19.44 -4.64 8.37
C GLY A 24 -17.97 -4.99 8.13
N ARG A 25 -17.26 -4.26 7.25
CA ARG A 25 -15.94 -4.63 6.67
C ARG A 25 -15.95 -6.01 6.03
N GLU A 26 -17.10 -6.38 5.45
CA GLU A 26 -17.29 -7.65 4.77
C GLU A 26 -17.21 -7.47 3.25
N MET A 27 -16.96 -8.58 2.55
CA MET A 27 -16.85 -8.65 1.09
C MET A 27 -15.75 -7.74 0.52
N ILE A 28 -14.50 -8.20 0.58
CA ILE A 28 -13.37 -7.48 -0.03
C ILE A 28 -13.51 -7.54 -1.56
N ASP A 29 -13.82 -6.41 -2.20
CA ASP A 29 -13.88 -6.24 -3.64
C ASP A 29 -12.55 -5.71 -4.19
N CYS A 30 -11.83 -6.60 -4.88
CA CYS A 30 -10.58 -6.33 -5.55
C CYS A 30 -10.75 -5.99 -7.04
N SER A 31 -11.98 -5.89 -7.57
CA SER A 31 -12.27 -5.70 -9.01
C SER A 31 -11.69 -4.41 -9.59
N ARG A 32 -11.50 -3.38 -8.75
CA ARG A 32 -10.97 -2.07 -9.12
C ARG A 32 -9.45 -1.98 -8.99
N VAL A 33 -8.78 -3.02 -8.49
CA VAL A 33 -7.32 -3.06 -8.36
C VAL A 33 -6.69 -3.14 -9.75
N PRO A 34 -5.84 -2.17 -10.14
CA PRO A 34 -5.20 -2.17 -11.46
C PRO A 34 -4.37 -3.44 -11.69
N GLU A 35 -4.42 -3.99 -12.91
CA GLU A 35 -3.70 -5.23 -13.27
C GLU A 35 -2.19 -5.14 -13.01
N LYS A 36 -1.61 -3.93 -13.11
CA LYS A 36 -0.20 -3.66 -12.78
C LYS A 36 0.17 -4.17 -11.38
N ARG A 37 -0.71 -3.97 -10.38
CA ARG A 37 -0.42 -4.34 -8.99
C ARG A 37 -0.31 -5.85 -8.77
N TRP A 38 -1.06 -6.65 -9.54
CA TRP A 38 -0.99 -8.11 -9.51
C TRP A 38 0.22 -8.67 -10.26
N LYS A 39 0.74 -7.88 -11.22
CA LYS A 39 1.96 -8.24 -11.95
C LYS A 39 3.22 -7.87 -11.19
N GLY A 40 3.16 -6.98 -10.20
CA GLY A 40 4.33 -6.52 -9.46
C GLY A 40 5.07 -7.65 -8.75
N LYS A 41 6.40 -7.59 -8.74
CA LYS A 41 7.23 -8.59 -8.04
C LYS A 41 7.72 -7.99 -6.72
N CYS A 42 7.21 -8.51 -5.61
CA CYS A 42 7.63 -8.06 -4.29
C CYS A 42 9.15 -8.23 -4.11
N TYR A 43 9.86 -7.13 -3.86
CA TYR A 43 11.31 -7.16 -3.68
C TYR A 43 11.73 -7.83 -2.36
N VAL A 44 10.82 -7.96 -1.38
CA VAL A 44 11.07 -8.64 -0.11
C VAL A 44 10.99 -10.15 -0.29
N CYS A 45 9.80 -10.70 -0.57
CA CYS A 45 9.60 -12.16 -0.68
C CYS A 45 9.93 -12.74 -2.07
N LYS A 46 10.28 -11.90 -3.05
CA LYS A 46 10.65 -12.27 -4.43
C LYS A 46 9.55 -13.00 -5.22
N THR A 47 8.28 -12.89 -4.82
CA THR A 47 7.15 -13.50 -5.53
C THR A 47 6.22 -12.46 -6.15
N ARG A 48 5.33 -12.91 -7.05
CA ARG A 48 4.20 -12.14 -7.62
C ARG A 48 2.85 -12.62 -7.04
N LYS A 49 2.88 -13.28 -5.88
CA LYS A 49 1.68 -13.88 -5.26
C LYS A 49 0.97 -12.82 -4.43
N GLY A 50 0.06 -12.08 -5.06
CA GLY A 50 -0.75 -11.05 -4.42
C GLY A 50 -0.63 -9.70 -5.10
N CYS A 51 -1.20 -8.67 -4.46
CA CYS A 51 -1.15 -7.29 -4.92
C CYS A 51 0.05 -6.58 -4.29
N ALA A 52 0.98 -6.10 -5.12
CA ALA A 52 2.10 -5.29 -4.69
C ALA A 52 1.79 -3.79 -4.79
N ILE A 53 2.36 -2.99 -3.89
CA ILE A 53 2.36 -1.53 -3.93
C ILE A 53 3.74 -1.03 -4.35
N GLU A 54 3.78 0.10 -5.07
CA GLU A 54 5.02 0.75 -5.48
C GLU A 54 5.51 1.69 -4.36
N CYS A 55 6.83 1.80 -4.19
CA CYS A 55 7.42 2.78 -3.30
C CYS A 55 6.97 4.20 -3.68
N SER A 56 6.52 4.97 -2.70
CA SER A 56 6.02 6.33 -2.90
C SER A 56 7.12 7.37 -3.13
N GLU A 57 8.40 7.02 -2.91
CA GLU A 57 9.53 7.89 -3.23
C GLU A 57 9.66 8.10 -4.75
N SER A 58 9.96 9.34 -5.13
CA SER A 58 10.12 9.74 -6.52
C SER A 58 11.24 8.95 -7.19
N LYS A 59 10.96 8.41 -8.38
CA LYS A 59 11.90 7.61 -9.18
C LYS A 59 12.31 6.27 -8.53
N CYS A 60 11.66 5.82 -7.47
CA CYS A 60 11.84 4.47 -6.94
C CYS A 60 10.85 3.50 -7.59
N GLY A 61 11.35 2.52 -8.34
CA GLY A 61 10.54 1.47 -8.97
C GLY A 61 10.40 0.19 -8.14
N LEU A 62 10.74 0.22 -6.85
CA LEU A 62 10.63 -0.98 -6.00
C LEU A 62 9.17 -1.21 -5.62
N GLU A 63 8.75 -2.47 -5.71
CA GLU A 63 7.40 -2.91 -5.38
C GLU A 63 7.44 -3.93 -4.23
N PHE A 64 6.48 -3.87 -3.31
CA PHE A 64 6.38 -4.83 -2.21
C PHE A 64 4.93 -5.10 -1.83
N HIS A 65 4.64 -6.29 -1.30
CA HIS A 65 3.33 -6.54 -0.70
C HIS A 65 3.23 -5.76 0.61
N VAL A 66 2.04 -5.24 0.91
CA VAL A 66 1.75 -4.53 2.16
C VAL A 66 2.20 -5.35 3.38
N THR A 67 1.81 -6.62 3.44
CA THR A 67 2.16 -7.52 4.55
C THR A 67 3.67 -7.78 4.65
N CYS A 68 4.38 -7.90 3.53
CA CYS A 68 5.83 -8.01 3.52
C CYS A 68 6.48 -6.71 4.02
N GLY A 69 5.91 -5.55 3.68
CA GLY A 69 6.40 -4.28 4.19
C GLY A 69 6.23 -4.15 5.69
N LEU A 70 5.05 -4.51 6.21
CA LEU A 70 4.79 -4.48 7.66
C LEU A 70 5.70 -5.44 8.44
N ASN A 71 5.96 -6.65 7.90
CA ASN A 71 6.85 -7.62 8.56
C ASN A 71 8.33 -7.20 8.57
N GLU A 72 8.73 -6.32 7.65
CA GLU A 72 10.09 -5.75 7.56
C GLU A 72 10.17 -4.33 8.14
N ASP A 73 9.16 -3.91 8.92
CA ASP A 73 9.07 -2.58 9.54
C ASP A 73 9.22 -1.40 8.56
N LEU A 74 8.75 -1.60 7.32
CA LEU A 74 8.68 -0.55 6.31
C LEU A 74 7.66 0.51 6.71
N CYS A 75 7.96 1.77 6.39
CA CYS A 75 7.03 2.85 6.62
C CYS A 75 5.88 2.76 5.63
N ILE A 76 4.67 2.56 6.15
CA ILE A 76 3.42 2.64 5.41
C ILE A 76 2.51 3.61 6.17
N GLU A 77 2.16 4.72 5.53
CA GLU A 77 1.36 5.78 6.12
C GLU A 77 0.00 5.87 5.44
N TYR A 78 -1.01 6.13 6.26
CA TYR A 78 -2.38 6.34 5.85
C TYR A 78 -2.81 7.73 6.28
N THR A 79 -3.38 8.51 5.35
CA THR A 79 -3.93 9.84 5.66
C THR A 79 -5.32 9.98 5.06
N GLU A 80 -6.29 10.43 5.86
CA GLU A 80 -7.62 10.76 5.38
C GLU A 80 -7.67 12.22 4.93
N GLY A 81 -7.94 12.43 3.64
CA GLY A 81 -8.17 13.75 3.07
C GLY A 81 -9.63 13.97 2.69
N LYS A 82 -9.99 15.23 2.41
CA LYS A 82 -11.32 15.60 1.89
C LYS A 82 -11.68 14.93 0.55
N LYS A 83 -10.68 14.41 -0.18
CA LYS A 83 -10.84 13.73 -1.48
C LYS A 83 -10.65 12.20 -1.39
N GLY A 84 -10.58 11.64 -0.18
CA GLY A 84 -10.35 10.21 0.05
C GLY A 84 -9.08 9.94 0.83
N ALA A 85 -8.85 8.66 1.11
CA ALA A 85 -7.66 8.18 1.80
C ALA A 85 -6.44 8.11 0.87
N VAL A 86 -5.28 8.51 1.38
CA VAL A 86 -3.97 8.37 0.73
C VAL A 86 -3.17 7.35 1.51
N VAL A 87 -2.70 6.32 0.80
CA VAL A 87 -1.74 5.35 1.35
C VAL A 87 -0.39 5.57 0.67
N ALA A 88 0.64 5.84 1.47
CA ALA A 88 2.02 5.93 1.01
C ALA A 88 2.84 4.79 1.63
N GLY A 89 3.64 4.10 0.82
CA GLY A 89 4.51 3.02 1.28
C GLY A 89 5.95 3.24 0.83
N PHE A 90 6.92 3.04 1.71
CA PHE A 90 8.34 3.25 1.40
C PHE A 90 9.13 1.96 1.49
N CYS A 91 9.98 1.66 0.49
CA CYS A 91 10.90 0.53 0.57
C CYS A 91 11.93 0.74 1.69
N ASN A 92 12.71 -0.29 2.03
CA ASN A 92 13.65 -0.24 3.17
C ASN A 92 14.61 0.98 3.13
N PRO A 93 15.32 1.27 2.03
CA PRO A 93 16.15 2.48 1.95
C PRO A 93 15.38 3.79 2.17
N HIS A 94 14.15 3.87 1.64
CA HIS A 94 13.34 5.07 1.72
C HIS A 94 12.56 5.19 3.03
N THR A 95 12.32 4.09 3.74
CA THR A 95 11.78 4.09 5.10
C THR A 95 12.71 4.83 6.04
N GLU A 96 14.02 4.55 5.97
CA GLU A 96 15.01 5.20 6.82
C GLU A 96 15.21 6.68 6.46
N LEU A 97 15.15 7.00 5.16
CA LEU A 97 15.16 8.39 4.70
C LEU A 97 13.92 9.14 5.17
N TRP A 98 12.74 8.52 5.07
CA TRP A 98 11.47 9.10 5.49
C TRP A 98 11.43 9.38 6.99
N LYS A 99 11.86 8.42 7.83
CA LYS A 99 11.98 8.60 9.29
C LYS A 99 12.89 9.77 9.65
N LYS A 100 14.03 9.93 8.95
CA LYS A 100 14.93 11.08 9.15
C LYS A 100 14.29 12.39 8.70
N GLN A 101 13.55 12.38 7.60
CA GLN A 101 12.86 13.56 7.07
C GLN A 101 11.72 14.03 7.97
N GLN A 102 10.99 13.12 8.62
CA GLN A 102 9.93 13.48 9.58
C GLN A 102 10.47 14.29 10.78
N GLN A 103 11.69 14.00 11.23
CA GLN A 103 12.34 14.75 12.31
C GLN A 103 12.61 16.22 11.94
N THR A 104 12.63 16.55 10.65
CA THR A 104 12.80 17.92 10.15
C THR A 104 11.49 18.71 10.04
N GLY A 105 10.33 18.07 10.22
CA GLY A 105 9.00 18.70 10.26
C GLY A 105 8.51 19.32 8.95
N LYS A 106 9.18 19.05 7.81
CA LYS A 106 9.02 19.84 6.57
C LYS A 106 8.11 19.23 5.50
N PHE A 107 7.54 18.03 5.72
CA PHE A 107 6.89 17.26 4.65
C PHE A 107 5.44 16.89 4.95
N LYS A 108 4.66 16.74 3.88
CA LYS A 108 3.28 16.25 3.88
C LYS A 108 3.19 15.07 2.93
N ILE A 109 2.44 14.04 3.34
CA ILE A 109 2.05 12.94 2.45
C ILE A 109 1.21 13.55 1.33
N VAL A 110 1.69 13.44 0.09
CA VAL A 110 0.96 13.88 -1.10
C VAL A 110 0.41 12.66 -1.83
N ALA A 111 -0.86 12.72 -2.22
CA ALA A 111 -1.45 11.71 -3.09
C ALA A 111 -0.67 11.69 -4.41
N ARG A 112 -0.30 10.49 -4.86
CA ARG A 112 0.27 10.30 -6.20
C ARG A 112 -0.91 10.06 -7.14
N ASP A 113 -1.10 10.96 -8.11
CA ASP A 113 -2.10 10.76 -9.16
C ASP A 113 -1.69 9.53 -9.99
N TYR A 114 -2.58 8.54 -10.06
CA TYR A 114 -2.42 7.32 -10.87
C TYR A 114 -2.94 7.53 -12.29
#